data_AF-A0A7V2ZKM1-F1
#
_entry.id   AF-A0A7V2ZKM1-F1
#
_cell.length_a   1.000
_cell.length_b   1.000
_cell.length_c   1.000
_cell.angle_alpha   90.00
_cell.angle_beta   90.00
_cell.angle_gamma   90.00
#
_symmetry.space_group_name_H-M   'P 1'
#
loop_
_entity.id
_entity.type
_entity.pdbx_description
1 polymer ?
#
loop_
_entity_poly.entity_id
_entity_poly.type
_entity_poly.pdbx_seq_one_letter_code
_entity_poly.pdbx_strand_id
1 'polypeptide(L)'
;MRPIYLYVDKYGITRKVAIELAYLFSHKQIRLPKWQFEDGLYLRYLPDYKDKTKVEKYFLTRDKIIKEDNYFYYFKFPFKYEQVSNVAI
;
A
#
# COMPACT_ATOMS: atom_id res chain seq x y z
N MET A 1 16.01 5.23 -2.33
CA MET A 1 14.94 4.46 -1.68
C MET A 1 14.19 3.68 -2.73
N ARG A 2 13.82 2.42 -2.47
CA ARG A 2 13.00 1.63 -3.39
C ARG A 2 11.55 2.13 -3.36
N PRO A 3 10.87 2.22 -4.52
CA PRO A 3 9.46 2.56 -4.56
C PRO A 3 8.61 1.49 -3.86
N ILE A 4 7.51 1.92 -3.24
CA ILE A 4 6.47 1.03 -2.72
C ILE A 4 5.26 1.15 -3.65
N TYR A 5 4.67 0.00 -3.98
CA TYR A 5 3.47 -0.07 -4.81
C TYR A 5 2.30 -0.69 -4.06
N LEU A 6 1.13 -0.14 -4.31
CA LEU A 6 -0.14 -0.82 -4.11
C LEU A 6 -0.43 -1.64 -5.37
N TYR A 7 -1.12 -2.74 -5.18
CA TYR A 7 -1.47 -3.69 -6.22
C TYR A 7 -2.98 -3.79 -6.32
N VAL A 8 -3.49 -3.98 -7.52
CA VAL A 8 -4.88 -4.32 -7.77
C VAL A 8 -4.92 -5.40 -8.84
N ASP A 9 -5.60 -6.50 -8.53
CA ASP A 9 -5.77 -7.63 -9.43
C ASP A 9 -7.17 -7.51 -10.06
N LYS A 10 -7.24 -7.22 -11.37
CA LYS A 10 -8.51 -7.03 -12.08
C LYS A 10 -8.42 -7.59 -13.50
N TYR A 11 -9.44 -8.34 -13.92
CA TYR A 11 -9.49 -8.97 -15.24
C TYR A 11 -8.24 -9.81 -15.59
N GLY A 12 -7.66 -10.48 -14.60
CA GLY A 12 -6.43 -11.29 -14.78
C GLY A 12 -5.14 -10.47 -14.89
N ILE A 13 -5.20 -9.15 -14.75
CA ILE A 13 -4.03 -8.25 -14.81
C ILE A 13 -3.79 -7.64 -13.43
N THR A 14 -2.53 -7.68 -12.97
CA THR A 14 -2.08 -6.97 -11.77
C THR A 14 -1.55 -5.59 -12.17
N ARG A 15 -2.21 -4.53 -11.72
CA ARG A 15 -1.71 -3.15 -11.87
C ARG A 15 -0.98 -2.71 -10.61
N LYS A 16 0.07 -1.90 -10.78
CA LYS A 16 0.86 -1.29 -9.71
C LYS A 16 0.53 0.20 -9.61
N VAL A 17 0.24 0.70 -8.41
CA VAL A 17 0.00 2.11 -8.11
C VAL A 17 1.10 2.58 -7.16
N ALA A 18 1.91 3.54 -7.59
CA ALA A 18 3.03 4.03 -6.79
C ALA A 18 2.53 4.83 -5.57
N ILE A 19 3.07 4.53 -4.39
CA ILE A 19 2.79 5.31 -3.18
C ILE A 19 3.72 6.53 -3.12
N GLU A 20 3.17 7.66 -2.70
CA GLU A 20 3.94 8.85 -2.40
C GLU A 20 4.79 8.68 -1.13
N LEU A 21 6.05 8.29 -1.32
CA LEU A 21 6.98 8.00 -0.23
C LEU A 21 7.27 9.21 0.68
N ALA A 22 7.36 10.43 0.12
CA ALA A 22 7.65 11.62 0.91
C ALA A 22 6.58 11.86 2.00
N TYR A 23 5.30 11.69 1.64
CA TYR A 23 4.21 11.78 2.58
C TYR A 23 4.21 10.61 3.57
N LEU A 24 4.44 9.38 3.06
CA LEU A 24 4.49 8.16 3.85
C LEU A 24 5.50 8.23 5.00
N PHE A 25 6.73 8.68 4.74
CA PHE A 25 7.77 8.75 5.78
C PHE A 25 7.51 9.83 6.80
N SER A 26 7.00 10.98 6.36
CA SER A 26 6.75 12.13 7.23
C SER A 26 5.54 11.88 8.16
N HIS A 27 4.53 11.15 7.70
CA HIS A 27 3.25 11.00 8.42
C HIS A 27 2.92 9.57 8.84
N LYS A 28 3.70 8.57 8.40
CA LYS A 28 3.42 7.13 8.58
C LYS A 28 2.02 6.73 8.07
N GLN A 29 1.61 7.34 6.96
CA GLN A 29 0.29 7.17 6.35
C GLN A 29 0.40 7.07 4.83
N ILE A 30 -0.45 6.24 4.23
CA ILE A 30 -0.60 6.20 2.78
C ILE A 30 -1.60 7.29 2.40
N ARG A 31 -1.14 8.27 1.63
CA ARG A 31 -1.99 9.25 0.94
C ARG A 31 -2.27 8.73 -0.46
N LEU A 32 -3.53 8.44 -0.75
CA LEU A 32 -3.97 7.87 -2.02
C LEU A 32 -4.96 8.84 -2.71
N PRO A 33 -4.69 9.30 -3.94
CA PRO A 33 -5.67 10.07 -4.69
C PRO A 33 -6.98 9.29 -4.87
N LYS A 34 -8.13 9.96 -4.65
CA LYS A 34 -9.46 9.32 -4.72
C LYS A 34 -9.73 8.64 -6.06
N TRP A 35 -9.21 9.19 -7.16
CA TRP A 35 -9.33 8.62 -8.51
C TRP A 35 -8.49 7.35 -8.74
N GLN A 36 -7.49 7.07 -7.87
CA GLN A 36 -6.71 5.83 -7.90
C GLN A 36 -7.29 4.75 -6.97
N PHE A 37 -8.26 5.11 -6.14
CA PHE A 37 -8.87 4.15 -5.23
C PHE A 37 -9.84 3.24 -5.99
N GLU A 38 -9.56 1.94 -5.93
CA GLU A 38 -10.40 0.89 -6.48
C GLU A 38 -10.56 -0.21 -5.43
N ASP A 39 -11.72 -0.87 -5.40
CA ASP A 39 -11.94 -1.98 -4.48
C ASP A 39 -10.98 -3.13 -4.80
N GLY A 40 -10.43 -3.75 -3.76
CA GLY A 40 -9.42 -4.79 -3.89
C GLY A 40 -7.98 -4.26 -3.99
N LEU A 41 -7.75 -2.96 -3.78
CA LEU A 41 -6.40 -2.42 -3.62
C LEU A 41 -5.69 -3.04 -2.41
N TYR A 42 -4.45 -3.47 -2.56
CA TYR A 42 -3.68 -4.06 -1.46
C TYR A 42 -2.20 -3.71 -1.50
N LEU A 43 -1.58 -3.77 -0.34
CA LEU A 43 -0.14 -3.72 -0.16
C LEU A 43 0.38 -5.14 0.06
N ARG A 44 1.51 -5.50 -0.56
CA ARG A 44 2.21 -6.74 -0.21
C ARG A 44 3.20 -6.48 0.91
N TYR A 45 3.24 -7.33 1.91
CA TYR A 45 4.20 -7.21 3.01
C TYR A 45 4.75 -8.57 3.44
N LEU A 46 5.92 -8.55 4.07
CA LEU A 46 6.53 -9.68 4.76
C LEU A 46 6.09 -9.65 6.24
N PRO A 47 5.27 -10.60 6.70
CA PRO A 47 4.89 -10.69 8.12
C PRO A 47 6.12 -10.96 9.00
N ASP A 48 7.07 -11.76 8.52
CA ASP A 48 8.39 -11.96 9.12
C ASP A 48 9.48 -11.48 8.16
N TYR A 49 10.33 -10.56 8.61
CA TYR A 49 11.44 -10.03 7.82
C TYR A 49 12.54 -11.06 7.53
N LYS A 50 12.63 -12.13 8.33
CA LYS A 50 13.58 -13.23 8.15
C LYS A 50 13.08 -14.25 7.13
N ASP A 51 11.77 -14.47 7.07
CA ASP A 51 11.15 -15.42 6.15
C ASP A 51 10.59 -14.70 4.90
N LYS A 52 11.44 -14.56 3.89
CA LYS A 52 11.08 -13.94 2.61
C LYS A 52 10.15 -14.79 1.74
N THR A 53 9.85 -16.02 2.14
CA THR A 53 8.99 -16.92 1.35
C THR A 53 7.51 -16.64 1.56
N LYS A 54 7.16 -15.98 2.67
CA LYS A 54 5.77 -15.64 3.00
C LYS A 54 5.49 -14.19 2.66
N VAL A 55 4.63 -13.98 1.67
CA VAL A 55 4.13 -12.66 1.29
C VAL A 55 2.62 -12.62 1.54
N GLU A 56 2.18 -11.65 2.33
CA GLU A 56 0.77 -11.43 2.62
C GLU A 56 0.25 -10.15 1.98
N LYS A 57 -1.09 -10.08 1.84
CA LYS A 57 -1.79 -8.92 1.26
C LYS A 57 -2.51 -8.16 2.36
N TYR A 58 -2.20 -6.87 2.49
CA TYR A 58 -2.93 -5.94 3.33
C TYR A 58 -3.85 -5.07 2.47
N PHE A 59 -5.15 -5.36 2.50
CA PHE A 59 -6.14 -4.65 1.70
C PHE A 59 -6.45 -3.27 2.27
N LEU A 60 -6.50 -2.27 1.38
CA LEU A 60 -6.95 -0.91 1.65
C LEU A 60 -8.44 -0.84 1.30
N THR A 61 -9.29 -1.14 2.28
CA THR A 61 -10.74 -1.14 2.15
C THR A 61 -11.33 0.16 2.71
N ARG A 62 -12.58 0.48 2.34
CA ARG A 62 -13.21 1.76 2.73
C ARG A 62 -13.31 1.94 4.25
N ASP A 63 -13.53 0.85 5.00
CA ASP A 63 -13.56 0.84 6.47
C ASP A 63 -12.21 1.19 7.12
N LYS A 64 -11.10 1.11 6.37
CA LYS A 64 -9.75 1.45 6.84
C LYS A 64 -9.33 2.89 6.51
N ILE A 65 -10.20 3.67 5.86
CA ILE A 65 -9.97 5.09 5.62
C ILE A 65 -10.03 5.80 6.96
N ILE A 66 -8.90 6.39 7.38
CA ILE A 66 -8.82 7.14 8.64
C ILE A 66 -9.26 8.59 8.51
N LYS A 67 -9.10 9.15 7.30
CA LYS A 67 -9.41 10.53 6.95
C LYS A 67 -9.57 10.61 5.45
N GLU A 68 -10.34 11.57 5.00
CA GLU A 68 -10.37 12.01 3.61
C GLU A 68 -10.34 13.54 3.52
N ASP A 69 -9.89 14.05 2.38
CA ASP A 69 -10.09 15.44 1.97
C ASP A 69 -10.75 15.47 0.57
N ASN A 70 -10.75 16.63 -0.09
CA ASN A 70 -11.38 16.78 -1.40
C ASN A 70 -10.77 15.86 -2.49
N TYR A 71 -9.51 15.47 -2.35
CA TYR A 71 -8.74 14.80 -3.41
C TYR A 71 -8.12 13.47 -2.97
N PHE A 72 -7.95 13.23 -1.67
CA PHE A 72 -7.21 12.08 -1.14
C PHE A 72 -7.98 11.29 -0.09
N TYR A 73 -7.76 9.98 -0.09
CA TYR A 73 -8.00 9.09 1.03
C TYR A 73 -6.70 8.84 1.78
N TYR A 74 -6.79 8.80 3.10
CA TYR A 74 -5.67 8.52 3.99
C TYR A 74 -5.87 7.16 4.66
N PHE A 75 -4.82 6.35 4.65
CA PHE A 75 -4.79 5.04 5.30
C PHE A 75 -3.61 4.96 6.26
N LYS A 76 -3.76 4.19 7.34
CA LYS A 76 -2.63 3.86 8.22
C LYS A 76 -1.61 3.03 7.45
N PHE A 77 -0.33 3.26 7.72
CA PHE A 77 0.74 2.36 7.29
C PHE A 77 1.31 1.63 8.51
N PRO A 78 0.78 0.44 8.86
CA PRO A 78 1.16 -0.27 10.08
C PRO A 78 2.46 -1.07 9.95
N PHE A 79 3.19 -0.94 8.85
CA PHE A 79 4.36 -1.74 8.52
C PHE A 79 5.65 -0.94 8.64
N LYS A 80 6.76 -1.65 8.87
CA LYS A 80 8.09 -1.07 8.62
C LYS A 80 8.33 -1.01 7.11
N TYR A 81 9.15 -0.04 6.69
CA TYR A 81 9.49 0.13 5.28
C TYR A 81 10.09 -1.15 4.68
N GLU A 82 10.97 -1.81 5.41
CA GLU A 82 11.68 -3.03 4.99
C GLU A 82 10.74 -4.23 4.78
N GLN A 83 9.60 -4.26 5.48
CA GLN A 83 8.59 -5.31 5.30
C GLN A 83 7.87 -5.20 3.96
N VAL A 84 7.90 -4.03 3.34
CA VAL A 84 7.11 -3.72 2.14
C VAL A 84 8.02 -3.50 0.93
N SER A 85 9.14 -2.80 1.11
CA SER A 85 10.11 -2.50 0.04
C SER A 85 10.83 -3.73 -0.50
N ASN A 86 10.86 -4.81 0.27
CA ASN A 86 11.54 -6.05 -0.07
C ASN A 86 10.64 -7.07 -0.77
N VAL A 87 9.34 -6.77 -0.93
CA VAL A 87 8.37 -7.63 -1.63
C VAL A 87 8.38 -7.39 -3.14
N ALA A 88 9.46 -6.80 -3.66
CA ALA A 88 9.65 -6.58 -5.08
C ALA A 88 9.77 -7.93 -5.81
N ILE A 89 8.63 -8.41 -6.31
CA ILE A 89 8.51 -9.38 -7.40
C ILE A 89 8.23 -8.58 -8.68
#